data_AF-A0A7L3FZ92-F1
#
_entry.id   AF-A0A7L3FZ92-F1
#
_cell.length_a   1.000
_cell.length_b   1.000
_cell.length_c   1.000
_cell.angle_alpha   90.00
_cell.angle_beta   90.00
_cell.angle_gamma   90.00
#
_symmetry.space_group_name_H-M   'P 1'
#
loop_
_entity.id
_entity.type
_entity.pdbx_description
1 polymer ?
#
loop_
_entity_poly.entity_id
_entity_poly.type
_entity_poly.pdbx_seq_one_letter_code
_entity_poly.pdbx_strand_id
1 'polypeptide(L)'
;RNERCNENYTTDFIYNLYSEEGKGIFDCRKNVLGHMQQGGTPTPFDRNFGTKMGAKAVAWITGKIKECSRHGRIFANTADSACLLGMRKRSLVFQPITELKEQTDFE
;
A
#
# COMPACT_ATOMS: atom_id res chain seq x y z
N ARG A 1 5.57 -15.76 9.06
CA ARG A 1 5.67 -16.21 7.65
C ARG A 1 4.64 -15.44 6.83
N ASN A 2 5.01 -14.80 5.72
CA ASN A 2 4.02 -14.23 4.79
C ASN A 2 3.22 -15.37 4.14
N GLU A 3 1.91 -15.20 4.01
CA GLU A 3 0.99 -16.25 3.53
C GLU A 3 1.35 -16.75 2.11
N ARG A 4 1.79 -15.86 1.21
CA ARG A 4 2.17 -16.15 -0.18
C ARG A 4 3.68 -16.39 -0.39
N CYS A 5 4.44 -16.63 0.67
CA CYS A 5 5.88 -16.91 0.55
C CYS A 5 6.16 -18.15 -0.33
N ASN A 6 5.32 -19.19 -0.20
CA ASN A 6 5.37 -20.39 -1.03
C ASN A 6 4.04 -21.15 -0.90
N GLU A 7 3.53 -21.69 -1.99
CA GLU A 7 2.25 -22.41 -2.01
C GLU A 7 2.31 -23.77 -1.30
N ASN A 8 3.46 -24.47 -1.38
CA ASN A 8 3.64 -25.81 -0.84
C ASN A 8 4.12 -25.78 0.62
N TYR A 9 5.05 -24.88 0.95
CA TYR A 9 5.56 -24.72 2.32
C TYR A 9 4.63 -23.83 3.14
N THR A 10 3.39 -24.28 3.36
CA THR A 10 2.37 -23.56 4.12
C THR A 10 2.75 -23.41 5.60
N THR A 11 2.07 -22.50 6.31
CA THR A 11 2.24 -22.37 7.77
C THR A 11 1.94 -23.69 8.49
N ASP A 12 0.95 -24.45 8.01
CA ASP A 12 0.59 -25.76 8.56
C ASP A 12 1.64 -26.82 8.28
N PHE A 13 2.16 -26.86 7.05
CA PHE A 13 3.23 -27.78 6.68
C PHE A 13 4.47 -27.55 7.54
N ILE A 14 4.92 -26.29 7.64
CA ILE A 14 6.12 -25.94 8.42
C ILE A 14 5.93 -26.24 9.91
N TYR A 15 4.74 -25.96 10.45
CA TYR A 15 4.39 -26.33 11.82
C TYR A 15 4.51 -27.83 12.05
N ASN A 16 3.90 -28.66 11.19
CA ASN A 16 3.96 -30.11 11.32
C ASN A 16 5.39 -30.63 11.20
N LEU A 17 6.16 -30.10 10.24
CA LEU A 17 7.55 -30.48 10.02
C LEU A 17 8.40 -30.21 11.27
N TYR A 18 8.29 -29.02 11.87
CA TYR A 18 9.08 -28.69 13.06
C TYR A 18 8.61 -29.42 14.31
N SER A 19 7.31 -29.69 14.45
CA SER A 19 6.80 -30.51 15.55
C SER A 19 7.35 -31.94 15.49
N GLU A 20 7.44 -32.53 14.30
CA GLU A 20 7.96 -33.89 14.11
C GLU A 20 9.49 -33.94 14.31
N GLU A 21 10.23 -33.05 13.64
CA GLU A 21 11.70 -33.03 13.73
C GLU A 21 12.22 -32.52 15.09
N GLY A 22 11.38 -31.82 15.85
CA GLY A 22 11.71 -31.32 17.18
C GLY A 22 11.99 -32.42 18.19
N LYS A 23 11.46 -33.64 18.00
CA LYS A 23 11.73 -34.84 18.83
C LYS A 23 11.72 -34.58 20.35
N GLY A 24 10.84 -33.68 20.80
CA GLY A 24 10.70 -33.31 22.22
C GLY A 24 11.77 -32.33 22.76
N ILE A 25 12.71 -31.86 21.94
CA ILE A 25 13.69 -30.83 22.31
C ILE A 25 13.01 -29.45 22.40
N PHE A 26 12.02 -29.21 21.56
CA PHE A 26 11.19 -28.00 21.58
C PHE A 26 9.76 -28.31 21.11
N ASP A 27 8.84 -27.42 21.45
CA ASP A 27 7.46 -27.42 20.98
C ASP A 27 7.28 -26.38 19.87
N CYS A 28 6.40 -26.65 18.90
CA CYS A 28 6.05 -25.70 17.85
C CYS A 28 4.62 -25.20 18.08
N ARG A 29 4.36 -23.93 17.76
CA ARG A 29 3.01 -23.37 17.74
C ARG A 29 2.83 -22.51 16.51
N LYS A 30 1.65 -22.61 15.89
CA LYS A 30 1.25 -21.74 14.79
C LYS A 30 0.22 -20.72 15.27
N ASN A 31 0.30 -19.52 14.72
CA ASN A 31 -0.71 -18.48 14.90
C ASN A 31 -0.94 -17.79 13.55
N VAL A 32 -2.18 -17.81 13.07
CA VAL A 32 -2.61 -17.14 11.85
C VAL A 32 -3.59 -16.05 12.27
N LEU A 33 -3.12 -14.80 12.31
CA LEU A 33 -3.91 -13.67 12.80
C LEU A 33 -5.11 -13.34 11.89
N GLY A 34 -5.00 -13.63 10.59
CA GLY A 34 -6.04 -13.32 9.60
C GLY A 34 -6.37 -11.82 9.58
N HIS A 35 -7.68 -11.51 9.54
CA HIS A 35 -8.18 -10.12 9.42
C HIS A 35 -7.85 -9.21 10.61
N MET A 36 -7.45 -9.74 11.77
CA MET A 36 -6.97 -8.90 12.87
C MET A 36 -5.74 -8.06 12.49
N GLN A 37 -5.01 -8.46 11.44
CA GLN A 37 -3.89 -7.68 10.89
C GLN A 37 -4.32 -6.33 10.29
N GLN A 38 -5.60 -6.14 9.95
CA GLN A 38 -6.14 -4.84 9.54
C GLN A 38 -6.15 -3.82 10.70
N GLY A 39 -6.07 -4.31 11.94
CA GLY A 39 -6.21 -3.50 13.14
C GLY A 39 -7.69 -3.24 13.50
N GLY A 40 -7.87 -2.42 14.53
CA GLY A 40 -9.19 -1.94 14.97
C GLY A 40 -9.32 -0.45 14.69
N THR A 41 -9.23 0.37 15.74
CA THR A 41 -9.18 1.82 15.58
C THR A 41 -7.83 2.24 14.97
N PRO A 42 -7.82 3.09 13.92
CA PRO A 42 -6.58 3.55 13.30
C PRO A 42 -5.71 4.31 14.30
N THR A 43 -4.39 4.18 14.13
CA THR A 43 -3.44 4.84 15.02
C THR A 43 -3.55 6.38 14.91
N PRO A 44 -3.11 7.16 15.92
CA PRO A 44 -3.00 8.61 15.77
C PRO A 44 -2.15 9.04 14.57
N PHE A 45 -1.12 8.26 14.24
CA PHE A 45 -0.28 8.49 13.07
C PHE A 45 -1.08 8.37 11.77
N ASP A 46 -1.81 7.26 11.58
CA ASP A 46 -2.61 7.03 10.38
C ASP A 46 -3.68 8.11 10.20
N ARG A 47 -4.31 8.53 11.30
CA ARG A 47 -5.29 9.61 11.29
C ARG A 47 -4.69 10.94 10.83
N ASN A 48 -3.59 11.37 11.45
CA ASN A 48 -2.92 12.61 11.08
C ASN A 48 -2.40 12.57 9.64
N PHE A 49 -1.73 11.47 9.28
CA PHE A 49 -1.17 11.28 7.96
C PHE A 49 -2.24 11.25 6.87
N GLY A 50 -3.36 10.58 7.12
CA GLY A 50 -4.54 10.60 6.25
C GLY A 50 -5.08 12.00 6.00
N THR A 51 -5.25 12.81 7.06
CA THR A 51 -5.66 14.22 6.92
C THR A 51 -4.64 15.03 6.12
N LYS A 52 -3.34 14.84 6.36
CA LYS A 52 -2.27 15.53 5.63
C LYS A 52 -2.27 15.18 4.14
N MET A 53 -2.42 13.90 3.79
CA MET A 53 -2.53 13.46 2.40
C MET A 53 -3.79 14.02 1.74
N GLY A 54 -4.94 13.96 2.42
CA GLY A 54 -6.20 14.52 1.93
C GLY A 54 -6.11 16.02 1.63
N ALA A 55 -5.59 16.82 2.57
CA ALA A 55 -5.40 18.25 2.35
C ALA A 55 -4.48 18.54 1.16
N LYS A 56 -3.39 17.78 1.01
CA LYS A 56 -2.47 17.93 -0.11
C LYS A 56 -3.12 17.56 -1.45
N ALA A 57 -3.92 16.49 -1.49
CA ALA A 57 -4.67 16.09 -2.69
C ALA A 57 -5.68 17.16 -3.12
N VAL A 58 -6.41 17.78 -2.17
CA VAL A 58 -7.36 18.87 -2.46
C VAL A 58 -6.63 20.12 -2.96
N ALA A 59 -5.49 20.48 -2.37
CA ALA A 59 -4.69 21.60 -2.84
C ALA A 59 -4.20 21.37 -4.29
N TRP A 60 -3.74 20.15 -4.57
CA TRP A 60 -3.27 19.76 -5.90
C TRP A 60 -4.38 19.76 -6.95
N ILE A 61 -5.54 19.15 -6.68
CA ILE A 61 -6.63 19.09 -7.66
C ILE A 61 -7.18 20.49 -7.96
N THR A 62 -7.24 21.37 -6.96
CA THR A 62 -7.67 22.76 -7.13
C THR A 62 -6.71 23.53 -8.03
N GLY A 63 -5.40 23.33 -7.86
CA GLY A 63 -4.38 23.90 -8.74
C GLY A 63 -4.52 23.38 -10.17
N LYS A 64 -4.63 22.05 -10.33
CA LYS A 64 -4.76 21.40 -11.63
C LYS A 64 -6.00 21.81 -12.40
N ILE A 65 -7.14 21.96 -11.75
CA ILE A 65 -8.37 22.45 -12.39
C ILE A 65 -8.14 23.84 -13.02
N LYS A 66 -7.42 24.74 -12.32
CA LYS A 66 -7.10 26.07 -12.85
C LYS A 66 -6.14 26.01 -14.04
N GLU A 67 -5.13 25.14 -13.98
CA GLU A 67 -4.15 24.95 -15.06
C GLU A 67 -4.80 24.35 -16.33
N CYS A 68 -5.68 23.37 -16.14
CA CYS A 68 -6.34 22.63 -17.21
C CYS A 68 -7.56 23.37 -17.78
N SER A 69 -8.15 24.33 -17.06
CA SER A 69 -9.30 25.11 -17.56
C SER A 69 -8.84 26.31 -18.38
N ARG A 70 -9.17 26.33 -19.67
CA ARG A 70 -8.87 27.44 -20.60
C ARG A 70 -10.09 27.75 -21.45
N HIS A 71 -10.53 29.01 -21.45
CA HIS A 71 -11.64 29.49 -22.27
C HIS A 71 -12.93 28.63 -22.17
N GLY A 72 -13.29 28.19 -20.96
CA GLY A 72 -14.48 27.38 -20.72
C GLY A 72 -14.37 25.90 -21.15
N ARG A 73 -13.16 25.44 -21.52
CA ARG A 73 -12.87 24.04 -21.84
C ARG A 73 -11.80 23.48 -20.91
N ILE A 74 -11.86 22.19 -20.63
CA ILE A 74 -10.89 21.48 -19.78
C ILE A 74 -9.93 20.68 -20.67
N PHE A 75 -8.63 20.86 -20.47
CA PHE A 75 -7.55 20.16 -21.15
C PHE A 75 -6.71 19.40 -20.12
N ALA A 76 -7.08 18.14 -19.86
CA ALA A 76 -6.40 17.25 -18.92
C ALA A 76 -5.59 16.16 -19.65
N ASN A 77 -4.88 16.54 -20.70
CA ASN A 77 -4.19 15.65 -21.63
C ASN A 77 -2.69 15.43 -21.32
N THR A 78 -2.17 16.05 -20.28
CA THR A 78 -0.80 15.85 -19.81
C THR A 78 -0.72 14.62 -18.88
N ALA A 79 0.42 13.93 -18.84
CA ALA A 79 0.60 12.74 -18.00
C ALA A 79 0.41 13.04 -16.50
N ASP A 80 0.70 14.28 -16.09
CA ASP A 80 0.54 14.75 -14.71
C ASP A 80 -0.91 15.16 -14.37
N SER A 81 -1.88 14.98 -15.27
CA SER A 81 -3.30 15.14 -14.96
C SER A 81 -3.86 13.95 -14.16
N ALA A 82 -3.24 12.78 -14.28
CA ALA A 82 -3.58 11.55 -13.57
C ALA A 82 -2.35 11.01 -12.83
N CYS A 83 -2.32 11.24 -11.51
CA CYS A 83 -1.18 10.90 -10.67
C CYS A 83 -1.59 10.16 -9.38
N LEU A 84 -0.64 9.43 -8.80
CA LEU A 84 -0.73 8.89 -7.45
C LEU A 84 -0.01 9.81 -6.47
N LEU A 85 -0.68 10.17 -5.37
CA LEU A 85 -0.03 10.82 -4.23
C LEU A 85 0.65 9.73 -3.38
N GLY A 86 1.97 9.76 -3.33
CA GLY A 86 2.78 8.82 -2.55
C GLY A 86 3.79 9.52 -1.67
N MET A 87 4.41 8.76 -0.76
CA MET A 87 5.55 9.22 0.03
C MET A 87 6.83 8.61 -0.54
N ARG A 88 7.79 9.47 -0.92
CA ARG A 88 9.12 9.06 -1.36
C ARG A 88 10.16 9.64 -0.41
N LYS A 89 10.91 8.77 0.27
CA LYS A 89 11.80 9.13 1.39
C LYS A 89 11.02 9.89 2.48
N ARG A 90 11.19 11.21 2.58
CA ARG A 90 10.54 12.06 3.59
C ARG A 90 9.58 13.10 3.00
N SER A 91 9.27 12.99 1.71
CA SER A 91 8.45 13.96 0.97
C SER A 91 7.23 13.30 0.36
N LEU A 92 6.09 14.00 0.39
CA LEU A 92 4.90 13.62 -0.36
C LEU A 92 5.03 14.12 -1.80
N VAL A 93 4.87 13.23 -2.78
CA VAL A 93 5.07 13.51 -4.21
C VAL A 93 3.86 13.02 -5.00
N PHE A 94 3.47 13.77 -6.02
CA PHE A 94 2.51 13.33 -7.02
C PHE A 94 3.28 12.75 -8.20
N GLN A 95 3.04 11.48 -8.53
CA GLN A 95 3.74 10.80 -9.62
C GLN A 95 2.71 10.36 -10.69
N PRO A 96 2.92 10.68 -11.97
CA PRO A 96 2.06 10.21 -13.05
C PRO A 96 1.87 8.69 -13.01
N ILE A 97 0.64 8.22 -13.20
CA ILE A 97 0.34 6.77 -13.18
C ILE A 97 1.08 6.05 -14.32
N THR A 98 1.29 6.73 -15.44
CA THR A 98 2.05 6.19 -16.59
C THR A 98 3.48 5.82 -16.22
N GLU A 99 4.15 6.60 -15.37
CA GLU A 99 5.51 6.30 -14.89
C GLU A 99 5.52 5.17 -13.86
N LEU A 100 4.49 5.13 -13.01
CA LEU A 100 4.34 4.07 -12.01
C LEU A 100 4.04 2.72 -12.66
N LYS A 101 3.42 2.74 -13.84
CA LYS A 101 3.08 1.52 -14.56
C LYS A 101 4.31 0.68 -14.89
N GLU A 102 5.43 1.33 -15.22
CA GLU A 102 6.69 0.65 -15.54
C GLU A 102 7.37 0.03 -14.30
N GLN A 103 6.98 0.47 -13.10
CA GLN A 103 7.58 0.06 -11.82
C GLN A 103 6.65 -0.84 -11.00
N THR A 104 5.47 -1.17 -11.53
CA THR A 104 4.42 -1.88 -10.80
C THR A 104 4.06 -3.15 -11.55
N ASP A 105 4.03 -4.26 -10.83
CA ASP A 105 3.45 -5.51 -11.32
C ASP A 105 1.92 -5.46 -11.14
N PHE A 106 1.17 -5.54 -12.23
CA PHE A 106 -0.30 -5.51 -12.22
C PHE A 106 -0.92 -6.90 -12.40
N GLU A 107 -0.11 -7.94 -12.62
CA GLU A 107 -0.55 -9.33 -12.65
C GLU A 107 -0.72 -9.89 -11.23
#